data_AF-A0A8T4YRP3-F1
#
_entry.id   AF-A0A8T4YRP3-F1
#
_cell.length_a   1.000
_cell.length_b   1.000
_cell.length_c   1.000
_cell.angle_alpha   90.00
_cell.angle_beta   90.00
_cell.angle_gamma   90.00
#
_symmetry.space_group_name_H-M   'P 1'
#
loop_
_entity.id
_entity.type
_entity.pdbx_description
1 polymer ?
#
loop_
_entity_poly.entity_id
_entity_poly.type
_entity_poly.pdbx_seq_one_letter_code
_entity_poly.pdbx_strand_id
1 'polypeptide(L)'
;FLEAFSQTGDVGSAAKVVFESCKVKRQAVLFEKPLTILEVRRSFEAIAETAGHGAREKKERLIEALLSLASPLEAKYLVKIFIGEMRTGFHEGLMEQAVSRAFQIPLETVKRAGMVLGDIGTVAALIKAEGREAPSKISFQVFRPVKLMLAQMANDVAEAIKEHDGKTAFEHKLDGARVQIHKCGEDVRIFSRRLTDVTRSLPEIADIVRREVKAREAIMEGEVIAIDNEGHPIPFQHLMRRFKRVHEIEDMAETIPVRLYLFDILYLDGESLITLPYHQRRQILAENAGGIPLTKQIITDSVDEAEEFLR
;
A
#
# COMPACT_ATOMS: atom_id res chain seq x y z
N PHE A 1 -29.64 -17.40 -9.94
CA PHE A 1 -28.36 -16.68 -10.04
C PHE A 1 -27.54 -17.11 -11.26
N LEU A 2 -27.16 -18.39 -11.41
CA LEU A 2 -26.32 -18.85 -12.53
C LEU A 2 -26.87 -18.46 -13.92
N GLU A 3 -28.18 -18.56 -14.12
CA GLU A 3 -28.85 -18.10 -15.35
C GLU A 3 -28.67 -16.60 -15.59
N ALA A 4 -28.94 -15.76 -14.58
CA ALA A 4 -28.73 -14.31 -14.65
C ALA A 4 -27.26 -13.95 -14.89
N PHE A 5 -26.32 -14.71 -14.34
CA PHE A 5 -24.89 -14.52 -14.58
C PHE A 5 -24.49 -14.86 -16.01
N SER A 6 -24.99 -15.97 -16.57
CA SER A 6 -24.77 -16.37 -17.97
C SER A 6 -25.19 -15.28 -18.95
N GLN A 7 -26.28 -14.57 -18.65
CA GLN A 7 -26.80 -13.48 -19.48
C GLN A 7 -26.04 -12.15 -19.30
N THR A 8 -25.52 -11.87 -18.10
CA THR A 8 -24.96 -10.55 -17.76
C THR A 8 -23.44 -10.48 -17.78
N GLY A 9 -22.74 -11.60 -17.53
CA GLY A 9 -21.28 -11.67 -17.42
C GLY A 9 -20.68 -10.85 -16.27
N ASP A 10 -21.51 -10.33 -15.35
CA ASP A 10 -21.12 -9.46 -14.23
C ASP A 10 -21.90 -9.86 -12.98
N VAL A 11 -21.19 -10.24 -11.91
CA VAL A 11 -21.82 -10.79 -10.70
C VAL A 11 -22.76 -9.80 -10.03
N GLY A 12 -22.41 -8.50 -10.01
CA GLY A 12 -23.29 -7.46 -9.49
C GLY A 12 -24.57 -7.31 -10.31
N SER A 13 -24.46 -7.36 -11.63
CA SER A 13 -25.63 -7.27 -12.52
C SER A 13 -26.50 -8.52 -12.41
N ALA A 14 -25.91 -9.70 -12.27
CA ALA A 14 -26.66 -10.93 -11.95
C ALA A 14 -27.37 -10.83 -10.60
N ALA A 15 -26.72 -10.27 -9.58
CA ALA A 15 -27.34 -10.01 -8.28
C ALA A 15 -28.52 -9.05 -8.41
N LYS A 16 -28.39 -7.97 -9.18
CA LYS A 16 -29.50 -7.04 -9.48
C LYS A 16 -30.72 -7.79 -10.04
N VAL A 17 -30.53 -8.61 -11.07
CA VAL A 17 -31.60 -9.37 -11.72
C VAL A 17 -32.29 -10.32 -10.72
N VAL A 18 -31.49 -11.01 -9.89
CA VAL A 18 -32.02 -11.86 -8.83
C VAL A 18 -32.84 -11.05 -7.83
N PHE A 19 -32.37 -9.88 -7.40
CA PHE A 19 -33.10 -9.00 -6.48
C PHE A 19 -34.37 -8.38 -7.09
N GLU A 20 -34.41 -8.18 -8.41
CA GLU A 20 -35.61 -7.71 -9.12
C GLU A 20 -36.66 -8.83 -9.27
N SER A 21 -36.21 -10.06 -9.54
CA SER A 21 -37.09 -11.23 -9.72
C SER A 21 -37.56 -11.81 -8.39
N CYS A 22 -36.66 -11.87 -7.41
CA CYS A 22 -36.99 -12.07 -6.02
C CYS A 22 -37.53 -10.75 -5.49
N LYS A 23 -38.77 -10.40 -5.83
CA LYS A 23 -39.59 -9.58 -4.93
C LYS A 23 -39.70 -10.36 -3.63
N VAL A 24 -38.65 -10.29 -2.81
CA VAL A 24 -38.68 -10.69 -1.41
C VAL A 24 -39.94 -10.01 -0.92
N LYS A 25 -40.88 -10.83 -0.43
CA LYS A 25 -41.99 -10.34 0.38
C LYS A 25 -41.31 -9.62 1.54
N ARG A 26 -40.91 -8.37 1.33
CA ARG A 26 -40.53 -7.45 2.39
C ARG A 26 -41.75 -7.52 3.27
N GLN A 27 -41.64 -8.19 4.42
CA GLN A 27 -42.60 -7.97 5.49
C GLN A 27 -42.75 -6.47 5.52
N ALA A 28 -43.97 -5.99 5.25
CA ALA A 28 -44.22 -4.59 4.97
C ALA A 28 -43.74 -3.79 6.19
N VAL A 29 -42.48 -3.36 6.14
CA VAL A 29 -41.92 -2.45 7.11
C VAL A 29 -42.66 -1.17 6.82
N LEU A 30 -43.38 -0.62 7.80
CA LEU A 30 -44.24 0.55 7.61
C LEU A 30 -43.51 1.75 6.97
N PHE A 31 -42.17 1.73 6.97
CA PHE A 31 -41.30 2.70 6.31
C PHE A 31 -40.09 2.01 5.67
N GLU A 32 -39.91 2.16 4.36
CA GLU A 32 -38.65 1.84 3.69
C GLU A 32 -37.65 2.97 3.98
N LYS A 33 -36.72 2.74 4.91
CA LYS A 33 -35.60 3.66 5.11
C LYS A 33 -34.49 3.30 4.12
N PRO A 34 -34.07 4.21 3.22
CA PRO A 34 -32.94 3.96 2.32
C PRO A 34 -31.66 3.67 3.12
N LEU A 35 -30.83 2.76 2.61
CA LEU A 35 -29.52 2.49 3.17
C LEU A 35 -28.65 3.74 3.09
N THR A 36 -28.09 4.16 4.22
CA THR A 36 -27.12 5.25 4.25
C THR A 36 -25.69 4.73 4.09
N ILE A 37 -24.80 5.56 3.54
CA ILE A 37 -23.36 5.25 3.42
C ILE A 37 -22.75 4.90 4.80
N LEU A 38 -23.22 5.56 5.86
CA LEU A 38 -22.74 5.31 7.23
C LEU A 38 -23.17 3.92 7.75
N GLU A 39 -24.40 3.48 7.45
CA GLU A 39 -24.87 2.14 7.81
C GLU A 39 -24.12 1.05 7.03
N VAL A 40 -23.87 1.27 5.74
CA VAL A 40 -23.04 0.38 4.92
C VAL A 40 -21.63 0.28 5.50
N ARG A 41 -21.00 1.42 5.81
CA ARG A 41 -19.65 1.45 6.41
C ARG A 41 -19.58 0.66 7.72
N ARG A 42 -20.50 0.90 8.65
CA ARG A 42 -20.55 0.18 9.94
C ARG A 42 -20.73 -1.32 9.74
N SER A 43 -21.53 -1.71 8.76
CA SER A 43 -21.74 -3.12 8.43
C SER A 43 -20.45 -3.76 7.90
N PHE A 44 -19.71 -3.06 7.03
CA PHE A 44 -18.42 -3.53 6.53
C PHE A 44 -17.36 -3.63 7.63
N GLU A 45 -17.28 -2.64 8.53
CA GLU A 45 -16.40 -2.67 9.70
C GLU A 45 -16.71 -3.89 10.57
N ALA A 46 -17.98 -4.13 10.91
CA ALA A 46 -18.39 -5.31 11.68
C ALA A 46 -18.08 -6.65 10.98
N ILE A 47 -18.21 -6.73 9.66
CA ILE A 47 -17.82 -7.91 8.86
C ILE A 47 -16.30 -8.12 8.91
N ALA A 48 -15.52 -7.04 8.78
CA ALA A 48 -14.06 -7.09 8.77
C ALA A 48 -13.49 -7.50 10.14
N GLU A 49 -14.02 -6.93 11.23
CA GLU A 49 -13.61 -7.20 12.61
C GLU A 49 -14.00 -8.60 13.11
N THR A 50 -14.99 -9.24 12.47
CA THR A 50 -15.42 -10.59 12.86
C THR A 50 -14.32 -11.62 12.55
N ALA A 51 -13.75 -12.23 13.59
CA ALA A 51 -12.70 -13.25 13.52
C ALA A 51 -12.92 -14.37 14.56
N GLY A 52 -12.18 -15.47 14.44
CA GLY A 52 -12.23 -16.61 15.38
C GLY A 52 -13.22 -17.72 14.99
N HIS A 53 -13.50 -18.62 15.94
CA HIS A 53 -14.40 -19.76 15.73
C HIS A 53 -15.83 -19.28 15.39
N GLY A 54 -16.45 -19.84 14.36
CA GLY A 54 -17.78 -19.43 13.89
C GLY A 54 -17.83 -18.08 13.14
N ALA A 55 -16.67 -17.45 12.87
CA ALA A 55 -16.61 -16.16 12.18
C ALA A 55 -17.27 -16.19 10.79
N ARG A 56 -17.15 -17.32 10.07
CA ARG A 56 -17.75 -17.47 8.74
C ARG A 56 -19.27 -17.29 8.77
N GLU A 57 -19.96 -18.07 9.58
CA GLU A 57 -21.43 -18.01 9.71
C GLU A 57 -21.89 -16.63 10.17
N LYS A 58 -21.14 -16.00 11.08
CA LYS A 58 -21.45 -14.64 11.54
C LYS A 58 -21.30 -13.61 10.43
N LYS A 59 -20.27 -13.71 9.58
CA LYS A 59 -20.10 -12.84 8.40
C LYS A 59 -21.21 -13.05 7.39
N GLU A 60 -21.58 -14.30 7.11
CA GLU A 60 -22.70 -14.64 6.21
C GLU A 60 -23.99 -13.97 6.69
N ARG A 61 -24.33 -14.07 7.99
CA ARG A 61 -25.51 -13.39 8.57
C ARG A 61 -25.46 -11.86 8.46
N LEU A 62 -24.29 -11.25 8.67
CA LEU A 62 -24.13 -9.80 8.53
C LEU A 62 -24.32 -9.33 7.08
N ILE A 63 -23.80 -10.09 6.11
CA ILE A 63 -23.97 -9.82 4.69
C ILE A 63 -25.44 -9.98 4.28
N GLU A 64 -26.10 -11.05 4.73
CA GLU A 64 -27.53 -11.27 4.50
C GLU A 64 -28.38 -10.13 5.07
N ALA A 65 -28.09 -9.69 6.30
CA ALA A 65 -28.79 -8.57 6.92
C ALA A 65 -28.62 -7.28 6.11
N LEU A 66 -27.41 -6.96 5.67
CA LEU A 66 -27.15 -5.77 4.85
C LEU A 66 -27.87 -5.84 3.50
N LEU A 67 -27.76 -6.97 2.80
CA LEU A 67 -28.38 -7.15 1.49
C LEU A 67 -29.91 -7.17 1.57
N SER A 68 -30.50 -7.64 2.68
CA SER A 68 -31.96 -7.62 2.88
C SER A 68 -32.56 -6.21 2.90
N LEU A 69 -31.76 -5.22 3.31
CA LEU A 69 -32.14 -3.80 3.35
C LEU A 69 -31.91 -3.11 2.00
N ALA A 70 -31.15 -3.72 1.08
CA ALA A 70 -30.76 -3.12 -0.18
C ALA A 70 -31.89 -3.14 -1.22
N SER A 71 -32.00 -2.05 -1.97
CA SER A 71 -32.65 -2.05 -3.28
C SER A 71 -31.84 -2.90 -4.27
N PRO A 72 -32.42 -3.34 -5.39
CA PRO A 72 -31.68 -4.13 -6.38
C PRO A 72 -30.44 -3.42 -6.94
N LEU A 73 -30.50 -2.09 -7.08
CA LEU A 73 -29.36 -1.30 -7.54
C LEU A 73 -28.27 -1.21 -6.47
N GLU A 74 -28.62 -1.04 -5.20
CA GLU A 74 -27.65 -1.07 -4.10
C GLU A 74 -27.02 -2.45 -3.96
N ALA A 75 -27.81 -3.52 -4.02
CA ALA A 75 -27.34 -4.90 -3.97
C ALA A 75 -26.32 -5.20 -5.06
N LYS A 76 -26.54 -4.68 -6.28
CA LYS A 76 -25.55 -4.74 -7.38
C LYS A 76 -24.19 -4.22 -6.92
N TYR A 77 -24.13 -2.99 -6.41
CA TYR A 77 -22.87 -2.36 -6.07
C TYR A 77 -22.25 -2.94 -4.78
N LEU A 78 -23.06 -3.30 -3.78
CA LEU A 78 -22.58 -3.98 -2.57
C LEU A 78 -21.88 -5.31 -2.91
N VAL A 79 -22.49 -6.12 -3.78
CA VAL A 79 -21.90 -7.38 -4.25
C VAL A 79 -20.60 -7.13 -5.02
N LYS A 80 -20.54 -6.10 -5.88
CA LYS A 80 -19.30 -5.74 -6.58
C LYS A 80 -18.20 -5.29 -5.64
N ILE A 81 -18.54 -4.58 -4.56
CA ILE A 81 -17.58 -4.18 -3.52
C ILE A 81 -17.05 -5.42 -2.79
N PHE A 82 -17.92 -6.36 -2.39
CA PHE A 82 -17.49 -7.58 -1.70
C PHE A 82 -16.55 -8.45 -2.54
N ILE A 83 -16.77 -8.51 -3.85
CA ILE A 83 -15.94 -9.28 -4.79
C ILE A 83 -14.67 -8.51 -5.17
N GLY A 84 -14.67 -7.19 -5.05
CA GLY A 84 -13.56 -6.33 -5.45
C GLY A 84 -13.52 -6.01 -6.95
N GLU A 85 -14.60 -6.26 -7.70
CA GLU A 85 -14.68 -6.04 -9.15
C GLU A 85 -15.75 -5.00 -9.52
N MET A 86 -15.39 -3.71 -9.50
CA MET A 86 -16.34 -2.62 -9.81
C MET A 86 -16.55 -2.39 -11.32
N ARG A 87 -15.53 -2.64 -12.16
CA ARG A 87 -15.55 -2.44 -13.63
C ARG A 87 -16.05 -1.06 -14.07
N THR A 88 -15.75 -0.02 -13.31
CA THR A 88 -16.16 1.37 -13.60
C THR A 88 -15.13 2.14 -14.43
N GLY A 89 -13.96 1.56 -14.71
CA GLY A 89 -12.83 2.27 -15.31
C GLY A 89 -12.20 3.32 -14.37
N PHE A 90 -12.64 3.37 -13.12
CA PHE A 90 -12.12 4.28 -12.12
C PHE A 90 -10.74 3.84 -11.65
N HIS A 91 -9.83 4.79 -11.55
CA HIS A 91 -8.55 4.63 -10.87
C HIS A 91 -8.31 5.84 -9.97
N GLU A 92 -7.41 5.69 -9.00
CA GLU A 92 -7.21 6.68 -7.94
C GLU A 92 -6.83 8.08 -8.47
N GLY A 93 -6.05 8.15 -9.55
CA GLY A 93 -5.73 9.42 -10.21
C GLY A 93 -6.95 10.21 -10.71
N LEU A 94 -8.06 9.55 -11.07
CA LEU A 94 -9.32 10.26 -11.38
C LEU A 94 -9.94 10.87 -10.13
N MET A 95 -9.77 10.25 -8.96
CA MET A 95 -10.22 10.82 -7.68
C MET A 95 -9.40 12.04 -7.30
N GLU A 96 -8.08 11.98 -7.49
CA GLU A 96 -7.20 13.13 -7.26
C GLU A 96 -7.62 14.33 -8.13
N GLN A 97 -7.95 14.09 -9.41
CA GLN A 97 -8.51 15.10 -10.30
C GLN A 97 -9.89 15.60 -9.85
N ALA A 98 -10.77 14.69 -9.41
CA ALA A 98 -12.10 15.05 -8.92
C ALA A 98 -12.01 15.92 -7.66
N VAL A 99 -11.14 15.58 -6.70
CA VAL A 99 -10.87 16.36 -5.48
C VAL A 99 -10.29 17.72 -5.84
N SER A 100 -9.27 17.76 -6.71
CA SER A 100 -8.69 19.01 -7.22
C SER A 100 -9.75 19.93 -7.81
N ARG A 101 -10.63 19.40 -8.68
CA ARG A 101 -11.71 20.17 -9.30
C ARG A 101 -12.79 20.59 -8.31
N ALA A 102 -13.21 19.70 -7.41
CA ALA A 102 -14.28 19.96 -6.44
C ALA A 102 -13.90 21.06 -5.44
N PHE A 103 -12.63 21.09 -5.02
CA PHE A 103 -12.14 22.07 -4.05
C PHE A 103 -11.37 23.24 -4.67
N GLN A 104 -11.15 23.24 -5.99
CA GLN A 104 -10.37 24.25 -6.73
C GLN A 104 -8.95 24.40 -6.18
N ILE A 105 -8.26 23.27 -5.97
CA ILE A 105 -6.88 23.20 -5.47
C ILE A 105 -6.00 22.63 -6.60
N PRO A 106 -4.76 23.13 -6.80
CA PRO A 106 -3.85 22.57 -7.80
C PRO A 106 -3.69 21.05 -7.63
N LEU A 107 -3.75 20.32 -8.75
CA LEU A 107 -3.69 18.86 -8.76
C LEU A 107 -2.43 18.33 -8.06
N GLU A 108 -1.30 18.97 -8.27
CA GLU A 108 -0.03 18.56 -7.65
C GLU A 108 -0.04 18.68 -6.12
N THR A 109 -0.74 19.66 -5.57
CA THR A 109 -0.93 19.77 -4.11
C THR A 109 -1.79 18.63 -3.57
N VAL A 110 -2.85 18.26 -4.30
CA VAL A 110 -3.73 17.13 -3.94
C VAL A 110 -3.00 15.81 -4.03
N LYS A 111 -2.22 15.58 -5.09
CA LYS A 111 -1.37 14.41 -5.26
C LYS A 111 -0.35 14.30 -4.14
N ARG A 112 0.40 15.36 -3.86
CA ARG A 112 1.38 15.39 -2.76
C ARG A 112 0.72 15.03 -1.43
N ALA A 113 -0.41 15.65 -1.11
CA ALA A 113 -1.19 15.35 0.08
C ALA A 113 -1.64 13.87 0.12
N GLY A 114 -2.13 13.34 -1.00
CA GLY A 114 -2.57 11.94 -1.12
C GLY A 114 -1.42 10.95 -1.01
N MET A 115 -0.22 11.30 -1.49
CA MET A 115 0.98 10.48 -1.33
C MET A 115 1.42 10.42 0.13
N VAL A 116 1.46 11.56 0.82
CA VAL A 116 1.89 11.65 2.23
C VAL A 116 0.87 11.03 3.19
N LEU A 117 -0.43 11.24 2.95
CA LEU A 117 -1.49 10.66 3.78
C LEU A 117 -1.86 9.22 3.36
N GLY A 118 -1.43 8.74 2.20
CA GLY A 118 -1.75 7.40 1.69
C GLY A 118 -3.23 7.17 1.34
N ASP A 119 -4.09 8.19 1.48
CA ASP A 119 -5.53 8.09 1.22
C ASP A 119 -6.11 9.44 0.77
N ILE A 120 -6.58 9.47 -0.49
CA ILE A 120 -7.21 10.64 -1.09
C ILE A 120 -8.54 11.02 -0.42
N GLY A 121 -9.26 10.06 0.18
CA GLY A 121 -10.48 10.31 0.94
C GLY A 121 -10.19 11.14 2.20
N THR A 122 -9.12 10.81 2.92
CA THR A 122 -8.63 11.61 4.06
C THR A 122 -8.26 13.02 3.62
N VAL A 123 -7.60 13.19 2.47
CA VAL A 123 -7.26 14.52 1.94
C VAL A 123 -8.52 15.36 1.68
N ALA A 124 -9.53 14.77 1.04
CA ALA A 124 -10.80 15.46 0.77
C ALA A 124 -11.52 15.85 2.06
N ALA A 125 -11.53 14.98 3.07
CA ALA A 125 -12.11 15.27 4.38
C ALA A 125 -11.37 16.40 5.09
N LEU A 126 -10.04 16.40 5.04
CA LEU A 126 -9.19 17.46 5.61
C LEU A 126 -9.47 18.81 4.95
N ILE A 127 -9.51 18.87 3.62
CA ILE A 127 -9.84 20.10 2.88
C ILE A 127 -11.22 20.63 3.30
N LYS A 128 -12.18 19.73 3.49
CA LYS A 128 -13.53 20.12 3.90
C LYS A 128 -13.58 20.67 5.33
N ALA A 129 -12.77 20.14 6.24
CA ALA A 129 -12.72 20.53 7.64
C ALA A 129 -11.89 21.80 7.89
N GLU A 130 -10.71 21.90 7.27
CA GLU A 130 -9.69 22.91 7.56
C GLU A 130 -9.48 23.93 6.44
N GLY A 131 -10.14 23.74 5.30
CA GLY A 131 -10.09 24.65 4.15
C GLY A 131 -9.00 24.33 3.13
N ARG A 132 -8.90 25.19 2.11
CA ARG A 132 -8.09 24.94 0.90
C ARG A 132 -6.58 24.92 1.12
N GLU A 133 -6.10 25.52 2.21
CA GLU A 133 -4.67 25.54 2.53
C GLU A 133 -4.19 24.27 3.24
N ALA A 134 -5.11 23.46 3.78
CA ALA A 134 -4.76 22.31 4.61
C ALA A 134 -3.82 21.32 3.89
N PRO A 135 -4.03 20.97 2.60
CA PRO A 135 -3.13 20.08 1.88
C PRO A 135 -1.67 20.51 1.83
N SER A 136 -1.41 21.83 1.80
CA SER A 136 -0.06 22.38 1.73
C SER A 136 0.71 22.22 3.06
N LYS A 137 -0.03 22.16 4.18
CA LYS A 137 0.49 22.03 5.55
C LYS A 137 0.73 20.58 5.95
N ILE A 138 0.31 19.61 5.14
CA ILE A 138 0.54 18.19 5.40
C ILE A 138 2.05 17.90 5.36
N SER A 139 2.53 17.36 6.47
CA SER A 139 3.85 16.77 6.64
C SER A 139 3.75 15.26 6.80
N PHE A 140 4.90 14.59 6.72
CA PHE A 140 5.00 13.17 7.05
C PHE A 140 4.56 12.92 8.49
N GLN A 141 3.88 11.79 8.69
CA GLN A 141 3.57 11.26 10.00
C GLN A 141 4.18 9.87 10.10
N VAL A 142 5.02 9.64 11.10
CA VAL A 142 5.60 8.32 11.33
C VAL A 142 4.48 7.32 11.60
N PHE A 143 4.67 6.07 11.16
CA PHE A 143 3.68 4.98 11.16
C PHE A 143 2.46 5.17 10.26
N ARG A 144 2.42 6.22 9.44
CA ARG A 144 1.49 6.36 8.32
C ARG A 144 2.24 6.11 7.02
N PRO A 145 2.06 4.96 6.35
CA PRO A 145 2.83 4.63 5.18
C PRO A 145 2.53 5.56 4.00
N VAL A 146 3.57 5.87 3.25
CA VAL A 146 3.59 6.80 2.12
C VAL A 146 3.57 5.99 0.84
N LYS A 147 2.85 6.49 -0.18
CA LYS A 147 2.84 5.82 -1.49
C LYS A 147 4.26 5.69 -2.05
N LEU A 148 4.59 4.48 -2.48
CA LEU A 148 5.90 4.15 -3.03
C LEU A 148 6.13 4.81 -4.39
N MET A 149 7.33 5.35 -4.60
CA MET A 149 7.79 5.73 -5.93
C MET A 149 7.95 4.47 -6.79
N LEU A 150 7.37 4.45 -7.99
CA LEU A 150 7.46 3.33 -8.93
C LEU A 150 8.50 3.65 -10.02
N ALA A 151 9.06 2.61 -10.62
CA ALA A 151 9.99 2.72 -11.74
C ALA A 151 9.29 2.38 -13.06
N GLN A 152 9.69 3.07 -14.12
CA GLN A 152 9.41 2.67 -15.49
C GLN A 152 10.52 1.71 -15.97
N MET A 153 10.22 0.90 -16.97
CA MET A 153 11.22 0.04 -17.60
C MET A 153 11.96 0.83 -18.68
N ALA A 154 13.28 0.81 -18.64
CA ALA A 154 14.14 1.18 -19.76
C ALA A 154 14.52 -0.10 -20.53
N ASN A 155 14.73 0.01 -21.84
CA ASN A 155 15.14 -1.09 -22.69
C ASN A 155 16.63 -1.44 -22.50
N ASP A 156 17.46 -0.42 -22.30
CA ASP A 156 18.90 -0.56 -22.08
C ASP A 156 19.48 0.57 -21.20
N VAL A 157 20.77 0.45 -20.89
CA VAL A 157 21.52 1.41 -20.06
C VAL A 157 21.62 2.79 -20.73
N ALA A 158 21.78 2.84 -22.05
CA ALA A 158 21.95 4.09 -22.79
C ALA A 158 20.67 4.93 -22.76
N GLU A 159 19.50 4.29 -22.88
CA GLU A 159 18.19 4.93 -22.71
C GLU A 159 18.04 5.53 -21.30
N ALA A 160 18.38 4.77 -20.26
CA ALA A 160 18.29 5.24 -18.88
C ALA A 160 19.20 6.46 -18.62
N ILE A 161 20.43 6.45 -19.13
CA ILE A 161 21.36 7.59 -19.01
C ILE A 161 20.80 8.81 -19.75
N LYS A 162 20.29 8.61 -20.97
CA LYS A 162 19.75 9.69 -21.80
C LYS A 162 18.52 10.35 -21.16
N GLU A 163 17.59 9.57 -20.61
CA GLU A 163 16.38 10.09 -19.96
C GLU A 163 16.70 10.89 -18.69
N HIS A 164 17.86 10.63 -18.08
CA HIS A 164 18.36 11.31 -16.90
C HIS A 164 19.41 12.40 -17.24
N ASP A 165 19.31 13.00 -18.43
CA ASP A 165 20.16 14.10 -18.89
C ASP A 165 21.68 13.79 -18.87
N GLY A 166 22.04 12.54 -19.16
CA GLY A 166 23.40 12.13 -19.46
C GLY A 166 24.18 11.54 -18.29
N LYS A 167 23.66 11.53 -17.07
CA LYS A 167 24.31 10.88 -15.91
C LYS A 167 23.28 10.37 -14.92
N THR A 168 23.41 9.13 -14.47
CA THR A 168 22.45 8.54 -13.53
C THR A 168 23.10 7.64 -12.49
N ALA A 169 22.35 7.36 -11.43
CA ALA A 169 22.67 6.35 -10.44
C ALA A 169 22.10 5.00 -10.86
N PHE A 170 22.94 3.97 -10.86
CA PHE A 170 22.54 2.58 -11.07
C PHE A 170 22.65 1.82 -9.76
N GLU A 171 21.63 1.02 -9.45
CA GLU A 171 21.60 0.13 -8.29
C GLU A 171 21.25 -1.29 -8.70
N HIS A 172 21.79 -2.27 -7.97
CA HIS A 172 21.38 -3.65 -8.14
C HIS A 172 19.90 -3.82 -7.75
N LYS A 173 19.09 -4.25 -8.71
CA LYS A 173 17.69 -4.60 -8.47
C LYS A 173 17.62 -5.97 -7.80
N LEU A 174 17.45 -5.96 -6.48
CA LEU A 174 17.35 -7.18 -5.69
C LEU A 174 16.02 -7.93 -5.92
N ASP A 175 16.06 -9.27 -5.85
CA ASP A 175 14.87 -10.13 -5.90
C ASP A 175 14.35 -10.38 -4.47
N GLY A 176 13.51 -9.46 -3.99
CA GLY A 176 13.04 -9.48 -2.61
C GLY A 176 11.64 -8.87 -2.43
N ALA A 177 11.35 -8.51 -1.19
CA ALA A 177 10.19 -7.72 -0.83
C ALA A 177 10.60 -6.30 -0.50
N ARG A 178 10.18 -5.34 -1.33
CA ARG A 178 10.23 -3.93 -0.98
C ARG A 178 9.44 -3.66 0.29
N VAL A 179 10.09 -2.99 1.22
CA VAL A 179 9.53 -2.54 2.49
C VAL A 179 9.76 -1.06 2.72
N GLN A 180 8.80 -0.42 3.38
CA GLN A 180 8.92 0.93 3.92
C GLN A 180 8.97 0.82 5.45
N ILE A 181 10.02 1.34 6.04
CA ILE A 181 10.36 1.16 7.45
C ILE A 181 10.19 2.50 8.15
N HIS A 182 9.32 2.54 9.15
CA HIS A 182 9.08 3.71 9.99
C HIS A 182 9.66 3.44 11.37
N LYS A 183 10.40 4.40 11.90
CA LYS A 183 10.94 4.37 13.27
C LYS A 183 10.52 5.62 14.02
N CYS A 184 10.08 5.46 15.28
CA CYS A 184 9.89 6.54 16.24
C CYS A 184 10.35 6.07 17.63
N GLY A 185 11.48 6.58 18.11
CA GLY A 185 12.12 6.08 19.32
C GLY A 185 12.46 4.59 19.17
N GLU A 186 11.92 3.76 20.05
CA GLU A 186 12.08 2.30 20.05
C GLU A 186 11.03 1.58 19.18
N ASP A 187 9.98 2.27 18.76
CA ASP A 187 8.92 1.66 17.95
C ASP A 187 9.35 1.62 16.48
N VAL A 188 9.27 0.44 15.88
CA VAL A 188 9.55 0.21 14.46
C VAL A 188 8.35 -0.48 13.84
N ARG A 189 7.90 0.04 12.69
CA ARG A 189 6.91 -0.63 11.84
C ARG A 189 7.42 -0.80 10.43
N ILE A 190 7.10 -1.93 9.85
CA ILE A 190 7.53 -2.33 8.50
C ILE A 190 6.28 -2.51 7.66
N PHE A 191 6.19 -1.77 6.56
CA PHE A 191 5.08 -1.84 5.62
C PHE A 191 5.56 -2.49 4.33
N SER A 192 4.78 -3.44 3.81
CA SER A 192 5.07 -4.11 2.54
C SER A 192 4.83 -3.19 1.33
N ARG A 193 5.12 -3.67 0.12
CA ARG A 193 4.76 -3.00 -1.14
C ARG A 193 3.29 -2.57 -1.25
N ARG A 194 2.37 -3.27 -0.56
CA ARG A 194 0.95 -2.95 -0.51
C ARG A 194 0.57 -2.05 0.68
N LEU A 195 1.56 -1.47 1.34
CA LEU A 195 1.44 -0.63 2.54
C LEU A 195 0.73 -1.33 3.72
N THR A 196 0.71 -2.67 3.72
CA THR A 196 0.23 -3.48 4.83
C THR A 196 1.33 -3.65 5.87
N ASP A 197 0.99 -3.50 7.15
CA ASP A 197 1.91 -3.74 8.26
C ASP A 197 2.31 -5.22 8.32
N VAL A 198 3.60 -5.47 8.13
CA VAL A 198 4.25 -6.79 8.14
C VAL A 198 5.32 -6.88 9.22
N THR A 199 5.30 -5.99 10.20
CA THR A 199 6.30 -5.91 11.28
C THR A 199 6.47 -7.24 11.99
N ARG A 200 5.35 -7.91 12.30
CA ARG A 200 5.35 -9.22 12.96
C ARG A 200 5.97 -10.34 12.12
N SER A 201 6.00 -10.21 10.80
CA SER A 201 6.61 -11.20 9.90
C SER A 201 8.12 -11.02 9.76
N LEU A 202 8.67 -9.90 10.25
CA LEU A 202 10.08 -9.52 10.10
C LEU A 202 10.64 -8.95 11.42
N PRO A 203 10.51 -9.65 12.56
CA PRO A 203 10.97 -9.15 13.86
C PRO A 203 12.47 -8.81 13.87
N GLU A 204 13.31 -9.63 13.22
CA GLU A 204 14.75 -9.43 13.10
C GLU A 204 15.11 -8.12 12.36
N ILE A 205 14.26 -7.70 11.40
CA ILE A 205 14.44 -6.43 10.68
C ILE A 205 14.02 -5.25 11.56
N ALA A 206 12.97 -5.40 12.36
CA ALA A 206 12.59 -4.36 13.32
C ALA A 206 13.69 -4.15 14.37
N ASP A 207 14.30 -5.24 14.83
CA ASP A 207 15.36 -5.22 15.84
C ASP A 207 16.66 -4.59 15.33
N ILE A 208 17.11 -4.94 14.13
CA ILE A 208 18.30 -4.31 13.54
C ILE A 208 18.08 -2.82 13.31
N VAL A 209 16.91 -2.40 12.82
CA VAL A 209 16.59 -0.98 12.62
C VAL A 209 16.59 -0.23 13.95
N ARG A 210 16.00 -0.80 15.01
CA ARG A 210 15.99 -0.21 16.34
C ARG A 210 17.40 0.02 16.87
N ARG A 211 18.30 -0.95 16.66
CA ARG A 211 19.68 -0.91 17.15
C ARG A 211 20.58 0.03 16.34
N GLU A 212 20.52 -0.05 15.02
CA GLU A 212 21.48 0.59 14.11
C GLU A 212 21.10 2.05 13.78
N VAL A 213 19.81 2.35 13.63
CA VAL A 213 19.34 3.69 13.22
C VAL A 213 19.21 4.60 14.44
N LYS A 214 20.16 5.52 14.59
CA LYS A 214 20.23 6.40 15.77
C LYS A 214 19.25 7.56 15.77
N ALA A 215 18.75 7.94 14.58
CA ALA A 215 17.71 8.95 14.45
C ALA A 215 16.49 8.60 15.30
N ARG A 216 15.87 9.61 15.90
CA ARG A 216 14.67 9.39 16.72
C ARG A 216 13.51 9.00 15.81
N GLU A 217 13.32 9.73 14.72
CA GLU A 217 12.29 9.48 13.75
C GLU A 217 12.87 9.30 12.34
N ALA A 218 12.46 8.25 11.64
CA ALA A 218 12.90 8.02 10.26
C ALA A 218 11.85 7.27 9.45
N ILE A 219 11.79 7.57 8.15
CA ILE A 219 11.08 6.77 7.14
C ILE A 219 12.08 6.40 6.06
N MET A 220 12.42 5.11 5.97
CA MET A 220 13.38 4.58 5.01
C MET A 220 12.73 3.54 4.13
N GLU A 221 13.30 3.31 2.96
CA GLU A 221 12.90 2.23 2.06
C GLU A 221 14.05 1.29 1.77
N GLY A 222 13.72 0.01 1.67
CA GLY A 222 14.69 -1.03 1.40
C GLY A 222 14.06 -2.27 0.80
N GLU A 223 14.92 -3.19 0.39
CA GLU A 223 14.53 -4.52 -0.06
C GLU A 223 14.94 -5.55 1.00
N VAL A 224 13.99 -6.39 1.41
CA VAL A 224 14.27 -7.57 2.21
C VAL A 224 14.43 -8.76 1.27
N ILE A 225 15.60 -9.41 1.30
CA ILE A 225 15.86 -10.63 0.56
C ILE A 225 15.94 -11.82 1.51
N ALA A 226 15.52 -12.99 1.04
CA ALA A 226 15.78 -14.24 1.75
C ALA A 226 17.22 -14.70 1.43
N ILE A 227 17.88 -15.32 2.40
CA ILE A 227 19.23 -15.87 2.26
C ILE A 227 19.29 -17.30 2.79
N ASP A 228 20.28 -18.08 2.32
CA ASP A 228 20.65 -19.37 2.91
C ASP A 228 21.53 -19.19 4.17
N ASN A 229 21.95 -20.30 4.78
CA ASN A 229 22.78 -20.29 5.99
C ASN A 229 24.20 -19.78 5.72
N GLU A 230 24.65 -19.86 4.47
CA GLU A 230 25.92 -19.34 3.97
C GLU A 230 25.84 -17.84 3.64
N GLY A 231 24.63 -17.28 3.62
CA GLY A 231 24.34 -15.86 3.39
C GLY A 231 24.13 -15.47 1.93
N HIS A 232 23.97 -16.43 1.01
CA HIS A 232 23.65 -16.19 -0.38
C HIS A 232 22.15 -15.92 -0.59
N PRO A 233 21.78 -15.02 -1.53
CA PRO A 233 20.38 -14.78 -1.85
C PRO A 233 19.66 -16.05 -2.35
N ILE A 234 18.44 -16.26 -1.85
CA ILE A 234 17.53 -17.30 -2.36
C ILE A 234 16.27 -16.65 -2.98
N PRO A 235 15.56 -17.33 -3.90
CA PRO A 235 14.48 -16.72 -4.66
C PRO A 235 13.34 -16.14 -3.80
N PHE A 236 12.76 -15.03 -4.24
CA PHE A 236 11.68 -14.31 -3.56
C PHE A 236 10.48 -15.19 -3.13
N GLN A 237 10.20 -16.26 -3.87
CA GLN A 237 9.11 -17.19 -3.55
C GLN A 237 9.22 -17.81 -2.16
N HIS A 238 10.45 -17.98 -1.64
CA HIS A 238 10.69 -18.45 -0.28
C HIS A 238 10.25 -17.40 0.74
N LEU A 239 10.58 -16.13 0.49
CA LEU A 239 10.19 -15.01 1.33
C LEU A 239 8.66 -14.85 1.42
N MET A 240 7.91 -15.17 0.37
CA MET A 240 6.44 -15.10 0.40
C MET A 240 5.81 -15.97 1.50
N ARG A 241 6.51 -17.01 1.99
CA ARG A 241 6.02 -17.87 3.07
C ARG A 241 5.95 -17.13 4.41
N ARG A 242 6.88 -16.19 4.65
CA ARG A 242 6.90 -15.30 5.82
C ARG A 242 5.70 -14.38 5.92
N PHE A 243 5.26 -13.83 4.79
CA PHE A 243 4.15 -12.88 4.77
C PHE A 243 2.76 -13.54 4.83
N LYS A 244 2.66 -14.86 4.57
CA LYS A 244 1.37 -15.58 4.52
C LYS A 244 0.97 -16.25 5.84
N ARG A 245 1.91 -16.50 6.75
CA ARG A 245 1.65 -17.23 8.01
C ARG A 245 1.99 -16.33 9.20
N VAL A 246 0.98 -16.04 10.03
CA VAL A 246 1.11 -15.22 11.26
C VAL A 246 1.22 -16.11 12.51
N HIS A 247 1.27 -17.43 12.32
CA HIS A 247 1.47 -18.45 13.36
C HIS A 247 2.85 -19.08 13.10
N GLU A 248 3.63 -19.35 14.16
CA GLU A 248 5.01 -19.91 14.09
C GLU A 248 6.04 -18.94 13.48
N ILE A 249 6.07 -17.69 13.95
CA ILE A 249 6.97 -16.65 13.42
C ILE A 249 8.43 -16.97 13.75
N GLU A 250 8.69 -17.42 14.97
CA GLU A 250 10.01 -17.76 15.48
C GLU A 250 10.64 -18.90 14.64
N ASP A 251 9.91 -19.99 14.44
CA ASP A 251 10.34 -21.12 13.61
C ASP A 251 10.63 -20.69 12.16
N MET A 252 9.81 -19.78 11.62
CA MET A 252 10.01 -19.26 10.27
C MET A 252 11.21 -18.32 10.16
N ALA A 253 11.50 -17.52 11.19
CA ALA A 253 12.67 -16.64 11.23
C ALA A 253 13.96 -17.47 11.18
N GLU A 254 14.01 -18.58 11.92
CA GLU A 254 15.12 -19.53 11.87
C GLU A 254 15.22 -20.26 10.53
N THR A 255 14.07 -20.69 9.97
CA THR A 255 14.07 -21.50 8.74
C THR A 255 14.42 -20.72 7.47
N ILE A 256 14.11 -19.42 7.42
CA ILE A 256 14.31 -18.60 6.21
C ILE A 256 15.06 -17.31 6.58
N PRO A 257 16.36 -17.32 6.85
CA PRO A 257 17.05 -16.08 7.22
C PRO A 257 16.84 -14.98 6.16
N VAL A 258 16.81 -13.72 6.57
CA VAL A 258 16.66 -12.57 5.65
C VAL A 258 17.69 -11.51 5.90
N ARG A 259 17.89 -10.66 4.90
CA ARG A 259 18.74 -9.47 4.98
C ARG A 259 18.03 -8.27 4.39
N LEU A 260 18.18 -7.13 5.04
CA LEU A 260 17.68 -5.84 4.58
C LEU A 260 18.79 -5.08 3.86
N TYR A 261 18.47 -4.52 2.69
CA TYR A 261 19.29 -3.55 1.98
C TYR A 261 18.51 -2.24 1.79
N LEU A 262 19.02 -1.12 2.30
CA LEU A 262 18.37 0.17 2.19
C LEU A 262 18.73 0.88 0.87
N PHE A 263 17.77 1.55 0.24
CA PHE A 263 17.97 2.29 -1.01
C PHE A 263 17.49 3.76 -0.97
N ASP A 264 16.54 4.13 -0.12
CA ASP A 264 16.08 5.53 -0.01
C ASP A 264 15.69 5.93 1.43
N ILE A 265 15.64 7.24 1.69
CA ILE A 265 15.15 7.84 2.93
C ILE A 265 14.24 9.03 2.62
N LEU A 266 13.05 9.05 3.20
CA LEU A 266 11.99 10.00 2.87
C LEU A 266 11.78 11.05 3.96
N TYR A 267 12.12 10.72 5.21
CA TYR A 267 11.90 11.57 6.38
C TYR A 267 12.93 11.25 7.45
N LEU A 268 13.43 12.28 8.13
CA LEU A 268 14.40 12.17 9.21
C LEU A 268 14.15 13.29 10.24
N ASP A 269 13.91 12.93 11.50
CA ASP A 269 13.86 13.83 12.67
C ASP A 269 13.09 15.16 12.47
N GLY A 270 11.88 15.10 11.92
CA GLY A 270 11.03 16.27 11.68
C GLY A 270 11.08 16.81 10.26
N GLU A 271 12.07 16.40 9.46
CA GLU A 271 12.31 16.93 8.13
C GLU A 271 11.90 15.96 7.02
N SER A 272 11.13 16.50 6.08
CA SER A 272 10.75 15.81 4.84
C SER A 272 11.88 15.91 3.82
N LEU A 273 12.37 14.77 3.35
CA LEU A 273 13.49 14.69 2.40
C LEU A 273 13.05 14.49 0.95
N ILE A 274 11.76 14.27 0.67
CA ILE A 274 11.27 13.90 -0.68
C ILE A 274 11.52 14.94 -1.77
N THR A 275 11.72 16.21 -1.41
CA THR A 275 12.03 17.29 -2.35
C THR A 275 13.53 17.41 -2.63
N LEU A 276 14.37 16.71 -1.86
CA LEU A 276 15.81 16.70 -2.08
C LEU A 276 16.15 15.81 -3.29
N PRO A 277 17.18 16.17 -4.07
CA PRO A 277 17.74 15.30 -5.09
C PRO A 277 18.11 13.92 -4.54
N TYR A 278 17.94 12.88 -5.36
CA TYR A 278 18.17 11.50 -4.97
C TYR A 278 19.56 11.26 -4.34
N HIS A 279 20.63 11.81 -4.92
CA HIS A 279 21.99 11.65 -4.40
C HIS A 279 22.16 12.22 -2.97
N GLN A 280 21.47 13.31 -2.63
CA GLN A 280 21.51 13.88 -1.28
C GLN A 280 20.78 12.98 -0.30
N ARG A 281 19.58 12.47 -0.67
CA ARG A 281 18.86 11.49 0.16
C ARG A 281 19.71 10.24 0.37
N ARG A 282 20.39 9.77 -0.68
CA ARG A 282 21.26 8.60 -0.63
C ARG A 282 22.44 8.80 0.34
N GLN A 283 23.06 9.98 0.33
CA GLN A 283 24.09 10.33 1.29
C GLN A 283 23.55 10.38 2.73
N ILE A 284 22.42 11.06 2.95
CA ILE A 284 21.76 11.12 4.27
C ILE A 284 21.44 9.71 4.76
N LEU A 285 20.93 8.84 3.90
CA LEU A 285 20.67 7.45 4.23
C LEU A 285 21.95 6.72 4.67
N ALA A 286 23.06 6.87 3.94
CA ALA A 286 24.33 6.24 4.29
C ALA A 286 24.85 6.70 5.67
N GLU A 287 24.69 7.98 5.99
CA GLU A 287 25.09 8.56 7.29
C GLU A 287 24.21 8.08 8.45
N ASN A 288 22.98 7.63 8.17
CA ASN A 288 21.97 7.30 9.19
C ASN A 288 21.57 5.81 9.24
N ALA A 289 22.04 4.98 8.32
CA ALA A 289 21.71 3.55 8.26
C ALA A 289 22.42 2.69 9.34
N GLY A 290 23.43 3.24 10.01
CA GLY A 290 24.27 2.48 10.96
C GLY A 290 24.98 1.32 10.25
N GLY A 291 24.91 0.12 10.82
CA GLY A 291 25.46 -1.10 10.21
C GLY A 291 24.59 -1.78 9.14
N ILE A 292 23.42 -1.22 8.80
CA ILE A 292 22.53 -1.82 7.80
C ILE A 292 23.11 -1.56 6.39
N PRO A 293 23.31 -2.61 5.57
CA PRO A 293 23.89 -2.41 4.25
C PRO A 293 22.94 -1.64 3.34
N LEU A 294 23.55 -0.85 2.47
CA LEU A 294 22.88 -0.17 1.38
C LEU A 294 22.97 -1.03 0.12
N THR A 295 22.00 -0.92 -0.78
CA THR A 295 22.12 -1.46 -2.14
C THR A 295 23.41 -0.98 -2.80
N LYS A 296 24.10 -1.86 -3.54
CA LYS A 296 25.29 -1.43 -4.29
C LYS A 296 24.89 -0.38 -5.32
N GLN A 297 25.70 0.65 -5.47
CA GLN A 297 25.45 1.76 -6.38
C GLN A 297 26.71 2.22 -7.09
N ILE A 298 26.53 2.64 -8.34
CA ILE A 298 27.46 3.53 -9.04
C ILE A 298 26.71 4.75 -9.58
N ILE A 299 27.42 5.85 -9.84
CA ILE A 299 26.87 7.02 -10.54
C ILE A 299 27.77 7.31 -11.74
N THR A 300 27.28 7.06 -12.94
CA THR A 300 28.08 7.13 -14.16
C THR A 300 27.29 7.70 -15.34
N ASP A 301 28.03 8.26 -16.30
CA ASP A 301 27.59 8.64 -17.64
C ASP A 301 28.10 7.64 -18.71
N SER A 302 28.88 6.63 -18.30
CA SER A 302 29.44 5.59 -19.16
C SER A 302 28.52 4.38 -19.25
N VAL A 303 28.13 4.03 -20.47
CA VAL A 303 27.34 2.83 -20.75
C VAL A 303 28.11 1.57 -20.36
N ASP A 304 29.39 1.47 -20.74
CA ASP A 304 30.22 0.29 -20.48
C ASP A 304 30.41 0.03 -18.97
N GLU A 305 30.59 1.10 -18.18
CA GLU A 305 30.73 0.99 -16.72
C GLU A 305 29.43 0.52 -16.07
N ALA A 306 28.29 1.04 -16.52
CA ALA A 306 26.99 0.64 -16.02
C ALA A 306 26.61 -0.79 -16.43
N GLU A 307 26.92 -1.21 -17.66
CA GLU A 307 26.71 -2.60 -18.08
C GLU A 307 27.56 -3.57 -17.28
N GLU A 308 28.84 -3.26 -17.04
CA GLU A 308 29.71 -4.12 -16.23
C GLU A 308 29.24 -4.19 -14.77
N PHE A 309 28.73 -3.09 -14.22
CA PHE A 309 28.17 -3.08 -12.88
C PHE A 309 26.88 -3.91 -12.75
N LEU A 310 26.05 -3.97 -13.80
CA LEU A 310 24.76 -4.67 -13.79
C LEU A 310 24.84 -6.16 -14.13
N ARG A 311 26.02 -6.66 -14.54
CA ARG A 311 26.29 -8.10 -14.74
C ARG A 311 26.38 -8.84 -13.41
#